data_AF-A0A2V9QRD1-F1
#
_entry.id   AF-A0A2V9QRD1-F1
#
_cell.length_a   1.000
_cell.length_b   1.000
_cell.length_c   1.000
_cell.angle_alpha   90.00
_cell.angle_beta   90.00
_cell.angle_gamma   90.00
#
_symmetry.space_group_name_H-M   'P 1'
#
loop_
_entity.id
_entity.type
_entity.pdbx_description
1 polymer ?
#
loop_
_entity_poly.entity_id
_entity_poly.type
_entity_poly.pdbx_seq_one_letter_code
_entity_poly.pdbx_strand_id
1 'polypeptide(L)'
;MPMRPATVKLCTALLACGVLVPSICSARASPKSPAAVQSGSVPAEQKFKNIQVLKGIPSEQLVPAMQFITASLGVECAFCHVENHFDQDDKKPKQIARKMMQMMMSINQNNFEGQREVTCNTCHRGARIPVGIPSISEEAFAVRPPVAEDAISSFRCIERAIGANDRGTQFSSGRGTRCRRFPPRTN
;
A
#
# COMPACT_ATOMS: atom_id res chain seq x y z
N MET A 1 -14.70 -29.25 15.11
CA MET A 1 -16.04 -29.71 15.54
C MET A 1 -16.97 -29.64 14.34
N PRO A 2 -17.55 -30.77 13.87
CA PRO A 2 -18.48 -30.78 12.73
C PRO A 2 -19.93 -30.66 13.20
N MET A 3 -20.71 -29.73 12.64
CA MET A 3 -22.16 -29.65 12.83
C MET A 3 -22.85 -29.55 11.46
N ARG A 4 -23.60 -30.60 11.13
CA ARG A 4 -24.63 -30.71 10.07
C ARG A 4 -26.00 -30.80 10.78
N PRO A 5 -27.16 -30.76 10.10
CA PRO A 5 -27.52 -30.01 8.89
C PRO A 5 -28.92 -29.32 9.01
N ALA A 6 -29.34 -28.69 7.91
CA ALA A 6 -30.70 -28.34 7.46
C ALA A 6 -31.94 -28.71 8.32
N THR A 7 -32.86 -27.74 8.44
CA THR A 7 -34.31 -28.01 8.52
C THR A 7 -35.08 -27.14 7.51
N VAL A 8 -36.07 -27.76 6.88
CA VAL A 8 -36.96 -27.16 5.87
C VAL A 8 -38.23 -26.63 6.54
N LYS A 9 -38.68 -25.43 6.16
CA LYS A 9 -40.05 -24.93 6.34
C LYS A 9 -40.48 -24.36 4.99
N LEU A 10 -41.17 -25.13 4.16
CA LEU A 10 -42.62 -25.41 4.17
C LEU A 10 -43.45 -24.15 3.86
N CYS A 11 -44.24 -24.26 2.79
CA CYS A 11 -44.99 -23.18 2.17
C CYS A 11 -46.15 -22.68 3.03
N THR A 12 -46.42 -21.37 2.93
CA THR A 12 -47.78 -20.82 3.06
C THR A 12 -47.99 -19.81 1.93
N ALA A 13 -48.73 -20.21 0.90
CA ALA A 13 -49.26 -19.28 -0.09
C ALA A 13 -50.62 -18.78 0.40
N LEU A 14 -50.89 -17.47 0.33
CA LEU A 14 -52.25 -16.92 0.41
C LEU A 14 -52.30 -15.48 -0.14
N LEU A 15 -53.35 -15.23 -0.92
CA LEU A 15 -54.00 -13.95 -1.22
C LEU A 15 -53.30 -12.94 -2.15
N ALA A 16 -54.06 -12.58 -3.19
CA ALA A 16 -53.71 -11.62 -4.22
C ALA A 16 -54.02 -10.17 -3.80
N CYS A 17 -53.26 -9.22 -4.35
CA CYS A 17 -53.77 -7.89 -4.65
C CYS A 17 -53.02 -7.35 -5.88
N GLY A 18 -53.76 -6.85 -6.88
CA GLY A 18 -53.18 -6.46 -8.16
C GLY A 18 -52.75 -5.00 -8.19
N VAL A 19 -51.49 -4.74 -8.57
CA VAL A 19 -51.07 -3.45 -9.11
C VAL A 19 -50.11 -3.71 -10.28
N LEU A 20 -50.41 -3.18 -11.46
CA LEU A 20 -49.55 -3.25 -12.64
C LEU A 20 -48.33 -2.34 -12.45
N VAL A 21 -47.22 -2.91 -12.00
CA VAL A 21 -45.91 -2.25 -12.04
C VAL A 21 -45.19 -2.69 -13.32
N PRO A 22 -44.79 -1.77 -14.22
CA PRO A 22 -44.01 -2.15 -15.40
C PRO A 22 -42.62 -2.64 -14.96
N SER A 23 -42.31 -3.91 -15.25
CA SER A 23 -40.98 -4.48 -15.01
C SER A 23 -39.94 -3.78 -15.87
N ILE A 24 -39.25 -2.80 -15.28
CA ILE A 24 -38.02 -2.24 -15.83
C ILE A 24 -36.94 -3.30 -15.66
N CYS A 25 -36.77 -4.15 -16.68
CA CYS A 25 -35.70 -5.15 -16.72
C CYS A 25 -34.33 -4.46 -16.73
N SER A 26 -33.75 -4.26 -15.55
CA SER A 26 -32.34 -3.87 -15.41
C SER A 26 -31.46 -4.93 -16.07
N ALA A 27 -30.95 -4.61 -17.26
CA ALA A 27 -29.90 -5.38 -17.92
C ALA A 27 -28.59 -5.23 -17.15
N ARG A 28 -28.48 -5.96 -16.04
CA ARG A 28 -27.32 -5.97 -15.16
C ARG A 28 -26.17 -6.68 -15.88
N ALA A 29 -25.35 -5.91 -16.60
CA ALA A 29 -24.14 -6.41 -17.22
C ALA A 29 -23.21 -6.98 -16.14
N SER A 30 -23.08 -8.31 -16.10
CA SER A 30 -22.12 -8.97 -15.22
C SER A 30 -20.70 -8.58 -15.64
N PRO A 31 -19.82 -8.14 -14.71
CA PRO A 31 -18.42 -7.97 -15.03
C PRO A 31 -17.87 -9.34 -15.44
N LYS A 32 -17.37 -9.43 -16.68
CA LYS A 32 -16.71 -10.62 -17.20
C LYS A 32 -15.43 -10.83 -16.38
N SER A 33 -15.48 -11.74 -15.40
CA SER A 33 -14.27 -12.15 -14.68
C SER A 33 -13.18 -12.54 -15.69
N PRO A 34 -11.91 -12.15 -15.45
CA PRO A 34 -10.82 -12.56 -16.33
C PRO A 34 -10.80 -14.08 -16.37
N ALA A 35 -10.85 -14.64 -17.58
CA ALA A 35 -10.90 -16.08 -17.76
C ALA A 35 -9.67 -16.73 -17.12
N ALA A 36 -9.88 -17.72 -16.26
CA ALA A 36 -8.79 -18.52 -15.72
C ALA A 36 -7.98 -19.11 -16.88
N VAL A 37 -6.66 -18.92 -16.84
CA VAL A 37 -5.74 -19.44 -17.87
C VAL A 37 -5.89 -20.96 -17.89
N GLN A 38 -6.31 -21.50 -19.02
CA GLN A 38 -6.65 -22.91 -19.12
C GLN A 38 -5.39 -23.78 -19.02
N SER A 39 -5.47 -24.79 -18.16
CA SER A 39 -4.43 -25.81 -17.95
C SER A 39 -4.31 -26.74 -19.17
N GLY A 40 -3.66 -26.23 -20.20
CA GLY A 40 -3.34 -26.94 -21.45
C GLY A 40 -2.35 -26.15 -22.32
N SER A 41 -1.69 -25.16 -21.74
CA SER A 41 -0.77 -24.24 -22.40
C SER A 41 0.66 -24.78 -22.38
N VAL A 42 1.34 -24.70 -23.52
CA VAL A 42 2.75 -25.08 -23.66
C VAL A 42 3.62 -24.17 -22.77
N PRO A 43 4.61 -24.70 -22.02
CA PRO A 43 5.55 -23.89 -21.25
C PRO A 43 6.32 -22.89 -22.13
N ALA A 44 6.57 -21.68 -21.62
CA ALA A 44 7.23 -20.61 -22.37
C ALA A 44 8.59 -21.03 -22.96
N GLU A 45 9.38 -21.83 -22.25
CA GLU A 45 10.67 -22.36 -22.69
C GLU A 45 10.60 -23.33 -23.89
N GLN A 46 9.44 -23.89 -24.20
CA GLN A 46 9.25 -24.76 -25.37
C GLN A 46 8.82 -23.96 -26.62
N LYS A 47 8.15 -22.82 -26.44
CA LYS A 47 7.66 -21.95 -27.53
C LYS A 47 8.61 -20.80 -27.87
N PHE A 48 9.37 -20.31 -26.90
CA PHE A 48 10.24 -19.16 -27.02
C PHE A 48 11.71 -19.51 -26.74
N LYS A 49 12.62 -18.91 -27.51
CA LYS A 49 14.06 -19.11 -27.37
C LYS A 49 14.62 -18.29 -26.19
N ASN A 50 15.68 -18.82 -25.56
CA ASN A 50 16.47 -18.15 -24.52
C ASN A 50 15.70 -17.70 -23.25
N ILE A 51 14.69 -18.48 -22.84
CA ILE A 51 14.00 -18.31 -21.54
C ILE A 51 14.86 -18.88 -20.41
N GLN A 52 15.47 -17.99 -19.61
CA GLN A 52 16.36 -18.40 -18.50
C GLN A 52 15.70 -18.31 -17.11
N VAL A 53 14.85 -17.29 -16.88
CA VAL A 53 14.29 -16.98 -15.54
C VAL A 53 12.80 -17.36 -15.45
N LEU A 54 11.99 -16.96 -16.43
CA LEU A 54 10.55 -17.23 -16.49
C LEU A 54 10.25 -18.62 -17.08
N LYS A 55 10.83 -19.68 -16.51
CA LYS A 55 10.57 -21.07 -16.92
C LYS A 55 9.29 -21.60 -16.26
N GLY A 56 8.62 -22.55 -16.90
CA GLY A 56 7.41 -23.21 -16.39
C GLY A 56 6.13 -22.36 -16.46
N ILE A 57 6.20 -21.09 -16.85
CA ILE A 57 5.00 -20.27 -17.04
C ILE A 57 4.29 -20.66 -18.36
N PRO A 58 2.95 -20.59 -18.44
CA PRO A 58 2.22 -20.68 -19.70
C PRO A 58 2.78 -19.70 -20.74
N SER A 59 2.97 -20.17 -21.98
CA SER A 59 3.55 -19.32 -23.04
C SER A 59 2.72 -18.05 -23.31
N GLU A 60 1.41 -18.13 -23.09
CA GLU A 60 0.43 -17.06 -23.22
C GLU A 60 0.61 -15.97 -22.15
N GLN A 61 1.26 -16.27 -21.02
CA GLN A 61 1.58 -15.31 -19.96
C GLN A 61 2.90 -14.56 -20.17
N LEU A 62 3.78 -15.02 -21.08
CA LEU A 62 5.09 -14.39 -21.28
C LEU A 62 4.97 -12.94 -21.77
N VAL A 63 4.11 -12.67 -22.75
CA VAL A 63 3.91 -11.31 -23.30
C VAL A 63 3.28 -10.37 -22.26
N PRO A 64 2.19 -10.74 -21.55
CA PRO A 64 1.68 -9.96 -20.41
C PRO A 64 2.73 -9.68 -19.32
N ALA A 65 3.61 -10.64 -19.01
CA ALA A 65 4.69 -10.44 -18.04
C ALA A 65 5.70 -9.37 -18.54
N MET A 66 6.05 -9.38 -19.82
CA MET A 66 6.91 -8.34 -20.41
C MET A 66 6.24 -6.96 -20.40
N GLN A 67 4.94 -6.89 -20.71
CA GLN A 67 4.14 -5.65 -20.64
C GLN A 67 4.07 -5.08 -19.21
N PHE A 68 3.98 -5.94 -18.20
CA PHE A 68 4.05 -5.51 -16.80
C PHE A 68 5.42 -4.95 -16.43
N ILE A 69 6.51 -5.54 -16.95
CA ILE A 69 7.88 -5.07 -16.71
C ILE A 69 8.10 -3.70 -17.39
N THR A 70 7.70 -3.53 -18.66
CA THR A 70 7.83 -2.24 -19.36
C THR A 70 7.05 -1.13 -18.67
N ALA A 71 5.79 -1.39 -18.28
CA ALA A 71 4.98 -0.45 -17.52
C ALA A 71 5.59 -0.10 -16.15
N SER A 72 6.14 -1.09 -15.42
CA SER A 72 6.80 -0.86 -14.13
C SER A 72 8.05 0.02 -14.22
N LEU A 73 8.78 -0.06 -15.34
CA LEU A 73 10.04 0.67 -15.56
C LEU A 73 9.87 1.98 -16.34
N GLY A 74 8.71 2.22 -16.97
CA GLY A 74 8.48 3.37 -17.86
C GLY A 74 9.36 3.34 -19.11
N VAL A 75 9.51 2.17 -19.73
CA VAL A 75 10.37 1.96 -20.92
C VAL A 75 9.67 1.11 -21.98
N GLU A 76 10.04 1.30 -23.25
CA GLU A 76 9.51 0.51 -24.36
C GLU A 76 10.22 -0.84 -24.55
N CYS A 77 9.59 -1.77 -25.26
CA CYS A 77 10.14 -3.10 -25.58
C CYS A 77 11.56 -3.04 -26.17
N ALA A 78 11.81 -2.06 -27.05
CA ALA A 78 13.11 -1.84 -27.71
C ALA A 78 14.23 -1.37 -26.76
N PHE A 79 13.93 -0.99 -25.52
CA PHE A 79 14.95 -0.69 -24.49
C PHE A 79 15.73 -1.95 -24.10
N CYS A 80 15.04 -3.09 -23.98
CA CYS A 80 15.62 -4.38 -23.60
C CYS A 80 15.89 -5.29 -24.80
N HIS A 81 14.99 -5.32 -25.80
CA HIS A 81 15.08 -6.28 -26.91
C HIS A 81 15.68 -5.66 -28.18
N VAL A 82 16.32 -6.49 -28.99
CA VAL A 82 16.60 -6.19 -30.40
C VAL A 82 15.31 -6.46 -31.19
N GLU A 83 14.96 -5.57 -32.10
CA GLU A 83 13.73 -5.69 -32.90
C GLU A 83 13.78 -6.97 -33.75
N ASN A 84 12.66 -7.70 -33.82
CA ASN A 84 12.55 -9.04 -34.43
C ASN A 84 13.44 -10.15 -33.85
N HIS A 85 14.35 -9.83 -32.92
CA HIS A 85 15.31 -10.76 -32.30
C HIS A 85 15.18 -10.75 -30.77
N PHE A 86 13.99 -11.11 -30.28
CA PHE A 86 13.67 -11.08 -28.85
C PHE A 86 14.56 -11.98 -27.98
N ASP A 87 15.18 -13.00 -28.56
CA ASP A 87 16.05 -13.97 -27.90
C ASP A 87 17.50 -13.49 -27.68
N GLN A 88 18.02 -12.55 -28.49
CA GLN A 88 19.37 -11.97 -28.35
C GLN A 88 19.58 -11.23 -27.02
N ASP A 89 20.77 -11.32 -26.43
CA ASP A 89 21.14 -10.73 -25.12
C ASP A 89 22.12 -9.55 -25.22
N ASP A 90 22.30 -9.02 -26.43
CA ASP A 90 23.27 -7.98 -26.81
C ASP A 90 23.07 -6.67 -26.02
N LYS A 91 21.83 -6.38 -25.64
CA LYS A 91 21.45 -5.20 -24.85
C LYS A 91 21.62 -5.46 -23.35
N LYS A 92 22.60 -4.78 -22.73
CA LYS A 92 22.84 -4.79 -21.27
C LYS A 92 21.57 -4.66 -20.40
N PRO A 93 20.57 -3.81 -20.73
CA PRO A 93 19.31 -3.76 -19.97
C PRO A 93 18.59 -5.10 -19.81
N LYS A 94 18.59 -5.98 -20.82
CA LYS A 94 17.97 -7.31 -20.73
C LYS A 94 18.69 -8.22 -19.74
N GLN A 95 20.02 -8.19 -19.73
CA GLN A 95 20.84 -8.94 -18.76
C GLN A 95 20.61 -8.44 -17.32
N ILE A 96 20.48 -7.12 -17.14
CA ILE A 96 20.13 -6.52 -15.84
C ILE A 96 18.71 -6.93 -15.43
N ALA A 97 17.73 -6.88 -16.34
CA ALA A 97 16.36 -7.32 -16.07
C ALA A 97 16.27 -8.79 -15.63
N ARG A 98 17.08 -9.70 -16.22
CA ARG A 98 17.19 -11.10 -15.75
C ARG A 98 17.63 -11.16 -14.27
N LYS A 99 18.65 -10.39 -13.88
CA LYS A 99 19.11 -10.31 -12.49
C LYS A 99 18.05 -9.70 -11.56
N MET A 100 17.34 -8.67 -12.00
CA MET A 100 16.26 -8.05 -11.21
C MET A 100 15.07 -8.98 -11.02
N MET A 101 14.71 -9.78 -12.03
CA MET A 101 13.68 -10.83 -11.88
C MET A 101 14.10 -11.89 -10.86
N GLN A 102 15.34 -12.38 -10.91
CA GLN A 102 15.89 -13.32 -9.93
C GLN A 102 15.89 -12.73 -8.51
N MET A 103 16.28 -11.46 -8.36
CA MET A 103 16.25 -10.74 -7.09
C MET A 103 14.83 -10.61 -6.54
N MET A 104 13.86 -10.20 -7.36
CA MET A 104 12.44 -10.10 -6.99
C MET A 104 11.88 -11.46 -6.55
N MET A 105 12.16 -12.53 -7.32
CA MET A 105 11.75 -13.90 -6.96
C MET A 105 12.37 -14.34 -5.64
N SER A 106 13.66 -14.08 -5.42
CA SER A 106 14.36 -14.39 -4.17
C SER A 106 13.80 -13.61 -2.97
N ILE A 107 13.47 -12.33 -3.14
CA ILE A 107 12.84 -11.53 -2.08
C ILE A 107 11.48 -12.12 -1.70
N ASN A 108 10.61 -12.41 -2.67
CA ASN A 108 9.30 -13.03 -2.43
C ASN A 108 9.43 -14.42 -1.79
N GLN A 109 10.35 -15.25 -2.28
CA GLN A 109 10.56 -16.59 -1.76
C GLN A 109 11.08 -16.61 -0.31
N ASN A 110 12.00 -15.70 0.03
CA ASN A 110 12.71 -15.73 1.30
C ASN A 110 12.03 -14.92 2.41
N ASN A 111 11.17 -13.94 2.07
CA ASN A 111 10.58 -13.02 3.05
C ASN A 111 9.04 -13.05 3.07
N PHE A 112 8.40 -13.61 2.04
CA PHE A 112 6.94 -13.58 1.86
C PHE A 112 6.37 -14.96 1.51
N GLU A 113 7.04 -16.05 1.91
CA GLU A 113 6.59 -17.44 1.70
C GLU A 113 6.32 -17.80 0.21
N GLY A 114 6.96 -17.09 -0.73
CA GLY A 114 6.72 -17.22 -2.17
C GLY A 114 5.54 -16.39 -2.69
N GLN A 115 4.78 -15.70 -1.82
CA GLN A 115 3.74 -14.76 -2.22
C GLN A 115 4.33 -13.55 -2.95
N ARG A 116 3.58 -13.04 -3.93
CA ARG A 116 4.04 -11.96 -4.83
C ARG A 116 3.73 -10.58 -4.25
N GLU A 117 4.41 -10.24 -3.15
CA GLU A 117 4.31 -8.94 -2.48
C GLU A 117 5.22 -7.88 -3.12
N VAL A 118 6.47 -8.25 -3.43
CA VAL A 118 7.42 -7.36 -4.12
C VAL A 118 7.36 -7.58 -5.63
N THR A 119 7.24 -6.48 -6.37
CA THR A 119 7.21 -6.46 -7.83
C THR A 119 8.18 -5.42 -8.38
N CYS A 120 8.39 -5.43 -9.70
CA CYS A 120 9.17 -4.39 -10.38
C CYS A 120 8.66 -2.98 -10.03
N ASN A 121 7.34 -2.79 -9.98
CA ASN A 121 6.71 -1.51 -9.70
C ASN A 121 6.93 -1.01 -8.25
N THR A 122 7.15 -1.91 -7.28
CA THR A 122 7.38 -1.56 -5.87
C THR A 122 8.54 -0.57 -5.71
N CYS A 123 9.61 -0.78 -6.48
CA CYS A 123 10.82 0.05 -6.49
C CYS A 123 10.85 1.04 -7.68
N HIS A 124 10.53 0.59 -8.90
CA HIS A 124 10.72 1.42 -10.10
C HIS A 124 9.64 2.50 -10.26
N ARG A 125 8.37 2.22 -9.91
CA ARG A 125 7.26 3.19 -9.93
C ARG A 125 7.13 3.97 -11.26
N GLY A 126 7.34 3.32 -12.39
CA GLY A 126 7.31 3.93 -13.72
C GLY A 126 8.61 4.64 -14.14
N ALA A 127 9.72 4.45 -13.41
CA ALA A 127 11.02 5.02 -13.74
C ALA A 127 12.12 3.94 -13.83
N ARG A 128 12.96 4.00 -14.87
CA ARG A 128 14.01 3.00 -15.13
C ARG A 128 15.11 2.95 -14.07
N ILE A 129 15.23 3.99 -13.24
CA ILE A 129 16.14 4.05 -12.08
C ILE A 129 15.27 4.30 -10.83
N PRO A 130 15.21 3.36 -9.86
CA PRO A 130 14.51 3.57 -8.59
C PRO A 130 15.14 4.70 -7.78
N VAL A 131 14.30 5.48 -7.08
CA VAL A 131 14.74 6.44 -6.07
C VAL A 131 14.97 5.69 -4.76
N GLY A 132 16.23 5.39 -4.43
CA GLY A 132 16.60 4.61 -3.25
C GLY A 132 16.59 5.37 -1.93
N ILE A 133 16.67 6.71 -1.97
CA ILE A 133 16.67 7.59 -0.80
C ILE A 133 15.58 8.65 -1.03
N PRO A 134 14.61 8.83 -0.12
CA PRO A 134 13.59 9.86 -0.27
C PRO A 134 14.24 11.26 -0.20
N SER A 135 13.88 12.13 -1.15
CA SER A 135 14.24 13.54 -1.11
C SER A 135 13.41 14.24 -0.04
N ILE A 136 14.01 14.43 1.15
CA ILE A 136 13.45 15.27 2.20
C ILE A 136 13.82 16.74 1.92
N SER A 137 12.82 17.61 1.64
CA SER A 137 13.06 19.05 1.63
C SER A 137 13.00 19.59 3.06
N GLU A 138 13.73 20.67 3.35
CA GLU A 138 13.71 21.30 4.68
C GLU A 138 12.30 21.80 5.04
N GLU A 139 11.51 22.17 4.04
CA GLU A 139 10.11 22.56 4.13
C GLU A 139 9.23 21.46 4.74
N ALA A 140 9.53 20.18 4.47
CA ALA A 140 8.80 19.04 5.05
C ALA A 140 9.00 18.93 6.57
N PHE A 141 10.05 19.53 7.13
CA PHE A 141 10.26 19.69 8.58
C PHE A 141 9.88 21.09 9.09
N ALA A 142 9.60 22.05 8.21
CA ALA A 142 9.29 23.43 8.56
C ALA A 142 7.86 23.61 9.10
N VAL A 143 7.01 22.57 9.09
CA VAL A 143 5.75 22.54 9.85
C VAL A 143 6.05 22.32 11.35
N ARG A 144 6.73 23.28 11.96
CA ARG A 144 6.51 23.56 13.37
C ARG A 144 5.12 24.20 13.47
N PRO A 145 4.19 23.68 14.29
CA PRO A 145 3.02 24.46 14.64
C PRO A 145 3.49 25.79 15.27
N PRO A 146 2.70 26.87 15.19
CA PRO A 146 2.99 28.06 15.98
C PRO A 146 3.09 27.63 17.45
N VAL A 147 4.31 27.70 17.99
CA VAL A 147 4.49 27.54 19.44
C VAL A 147 3.75 28.71 20.06
N ALA A 148 2.64 28.42 20.75
CA ALA A 148 1.95 29.45 21.49
C ALA A 148 2.93 30.02 22.53
N GLU A 149 3.22 31.32 22.42
CA GLU A 149 4.18 32.09 23.24
C GLU A 149 3.96 31.83 24.76
N ASP A 150 2.72 31.50 25.12
CA ASP A 150 2.14 31.00 26.36
C ASP A 150 3.04 30.02 27.14
N ALA A 151 3.74 29.11 26.46
CA ALA A 151 4.55 28.06 27.11
C ALA A 151 5.75 28.64 27.88
N ILE A 152 6.33 29.76 27.41
CA ILE A 152 7.49 30.41 28.04
C ILE A 152 7.08 31.14 29.33
N SER A 153 5.83 31.62 29.40
CA SER A 153 5.27 32.29 30.59
C SER A 153 5.23 31.35 31.81
N SER A 154 4.96 30.06 31.58
CA SER A 154 4.86 29.06 32.63
C SER A 154 6.21 28.79 33.32
N PHE A 155 7.32 28.79 32.58
CA PHE A 155 8.66 28.63 33.16
C PHE A 155 9.09 29.82 34.02
N ARG A 156 8.79 31.06 33.60
CA ARG A 156 9.02 32.26 34.44
C ARG A 156 8.25 32.24 35.76
N CYS A 157 7.11 31.56 35.84
CA CYS A 157 6.40 31.36 37.10
C CYS A 157 7.11 30.35 38.03
N ILE A 158 7.83 29.36 37.49
CA ILE A 158 8.55 28.35 38.28
C ILE A 158 9.82 28.95 38.90
N GLU A 159 10.65 29.65 38.11
CA GLU A 159 11.87 30.30 38.62
C GLU A 159 11.56 31.31 39.75
N ARG A 160 10.46 32.07 39.60
CA ARG A 160 10.00 33.02 40.61
C ARG A 160 9.42 32.37 41.87
N ALA A 161 9.01 31.11 41.80
CA ALA A 161 8.54 30.34 42.96
C ALA A 161 9.71 29.73 43.76
N ILE A 162 10.75 29.24 43.06
CA ILE A 162 11.93 28.65 43.71
C ILE A 162 12.73 29.72 44.49
N GLY A 163 12.79 30.96 43.99
CA GLY A 163 13.45 32.08 44.67
C GLY A 163 12.66 32.73 45.83
N ALA A 164 11.50 32.22 46.22
CA ALA A 164 10.57 32.89 47.15
C ALA A 164 10.22 32.07 48.41
N ASN A 165 11.14 31.20 48.87
CA ASN A 165 10.90 30.33 50.03
C ASN A 165 10.76 31.09 51.37
N ASP A 166 11.23 32.34 51.46
CA ASP A 166 11.17 33.14 52.68
C ASP A 166 10.00 34.14 52.67
N ARG A 167 9.00 33.86 53.54
CA ARG A 167 7.74 34.61 53.79
C ARG A 167 6.53 34.28 52.91
N GLY A 168 6.14 33.00 52.96
CA GLY A 168 4.77 32.64 53.37
C GLY A 168 3.58 33.34 52.68
N THR A 169 3.59 33.46 51.35
CA THR A 169 2.45 33.96 50.56
C THR A 169 2.07 32.98 49.45
N GLN A 170 0.95 32.27 49.60
CA GLN A 170 0.27 31.72 48.43
C GLN A 170 -0.46 32.88 47.72
N PHE A 171 -0.53 32.80 46.39
CA PHE A 171 -0.80 33.90 45.44
C PHE A 171 -2.36 33.97 45.17
N SER A 172 -2.90 34.36 44.00
CA SER A 172 -4.37 34.34 43.61
C SER A 172 -4.75 34.20 42.09
N SER A 173 -5.04 33.02 41.54
CA SER A 173 -5.37 32.84 40.09
C SER A 173 -6.77 33.29 39.69
N GLY A 174 -6.97 34.61 39.71
CA GLY A 174 -7.88 35.30 38.80
C GLY A 174 -7.14 35.68 37.51
N ARG A 175 -7.90 35.96 36.44
CA ARG A 175 -7.38 36.51 35.18
C ARG A 175 -6.46 37.71 35.46
N GLY A 176 -5.18 37.60 35.11
CA GLY A 176 -4.12 38.50 35.57
C GLY A 176 -3.28 37.87 36.69
N THR A 177 -2.16 37.26 36.30
CA THR A 177 -1.26 36.39 37.06
C THR A 177 -1.15 36.66 38.56
N ARG A 178 -1.73 35.70 39.27
CA ARG A 178 -1.57 35.34 40.68
C ARG A 178 -1.97 33.82 40.75
N CYS A 179 -1.70 33.02 41.80
CA CYS A 179 -2.11 31.57 41.93
C CYS A 179 -2.67 31.21 43.36
N ARG A 180 -3.97 30.87 43.54
CA ARG A 180 -4.69 31.14 44.82
C ARG A 180 -4.30 30.33 46.07
N ARG A 181 -4.22 31.03 47.22
CA ARG A 181 -4.05 30.53 48.61
C ARG A 181 -5.17 29.56 48.99
N PHE A 182 -4.96 28.27 48.70
CA PHE A 182 -5.81 27.18 49.16
C PHE A 182 -5.36 26.68 50.55
N PRO A 183 -6.27 26.50 51.51
CA PRO A 183 -5.95 25.89 52.80
C PRO A 183 -5.59 24.40 52.63
N PRO A 184 -4.81 23.81 53.56
CA PRO A 184 -4.43 22.40 53.49
C PRO A 184 -5.65 21.50 53.63
N ARG A 185 -5.72 20.42 52.85
CA ARG A 185 -6.66 19.33 53.11
C ARG A 185 -6.21 18.59 54.36
N THR A 186 -7.09 18.50 55.35
CA THR A 186 -7.04 17.43 56.34
C THR A 186 -7.34 16.09 55.66
N ASN A 187 -6.71 15.02 56.17
CA ASN A 187 -6.79 13.65 55.63
C ASN A 187 -8.20 13.07 55.77
#